data_AF-A0AAD5PG78-F1
#
_entry.id   AF-A0AAD5PG78-F1
#
_cell.length_a   1.000
_cell.length_b   1.000
_cell.length_c   1.000
_cell.angle_alpha   90.00
_cell.angle_beta   90.00
_cell.angle_gamma   90.00
#
_symmetry.space_group_name_H-M   'P 1'
#
loop_
_entity.id
_entity.type
_entity.pdbx_description
1 polymer ?
#
loop_
_entity_poly.entity_id
_entity_poly.type
_entity_poly.pdbx_seq_one_letter_code
_entity_poly.pdbx_strand_id
1 'polypeptide(L)'
;NNSQVSENRHKRRKYVYDYISNSVAKWEPNEEWILDGLNITMALQKFRNRSFSMAKRDENLSDNRVLSLSNIFVITSDQARSSFHRFSPVYHDKIIGNYPLKTKWERLPLKARVWCDDTDDENEDKDDDEENDDGSSEDSLLLVVATILGSLVEIFASWTANCTLESSFQKQHLTVFLDHVFNSNQGIKVREGETHLIDNPSSLMADYIGSYTSTTDETFDLLAVEVKPPQKSSNHQLQSDYVKVGKEMKEMVDRLVKKGISNPITCGILVEGYEMRTYSLQLVADGVYLMIEHGFIELLRYPQSVCGVPGIMEHLMQLKSILSTTI
;
A
#
# COMPACT_ATOMS: atom_id res chain seq x y z
N ASN A 1 -21.76 -16.20 21.25
CA ASN A 1 -20.33 -16.08 21.61
C ASN A 1 -19.48 -16.88 20.63
N ASN A 2 -19.25 -16.36 19.42
CA ASN A 2 -18.20 -16.86 18.54
C ASN A 2 -17.19 -15.72 18.40
N SER A 3 -16.08 -15.81 19.14
CA SER A 3 -14.94 -14.91 18.98
C SER A 3 -14.24 -15.26 17.67
N GLN A 4 -14.67 -14.64 16.57
CA GLN A 4 -13.87 -14.62 15.36
C GLN A 4 -12.60 -13.84 15.65
N VAL A 5 -11.51 -14.60 15.63
CA VAL A 5 -10.14 -14.15 15.80
C VAL A 5 -9.84 -13.26 14.60
N SER A 6 -9.85 -11.93 14.77
CA SER A 6 -9.00 -11.10 13.91
C SER A 6 -7.61 -11.73 14.01
N GLU A 7 -6.99 -12.12 12.90
CA GLU A 7 -5.64 -12.70 12.87
C GLU A 7 -4.66 -11.75 13.55
N ASN A 8 -4.60 -11.79 14.87
CA ASN A 8 -3.60 -11.11 15.63
C ASN A 8 -2.41 -12.06 15.59
N ARG A 9 -1.69 -12.04 14.46
CA ARG A 9 -0.46 -12.82 14.22
C ARG A 9 0.60 -12.54 15.29
N HIS A 10 0.38 -11.55 16.16
CA HIS A 10 1.32 -11.06 17.15
C HIS A 10 0.74 -10.99 18.57
N LYS A 11 0.10 -12.07 19.06
CA LYS A 11 -0.49 -12.16 20.42
C LYS A 11 0.43 -11.77 21.59
N ARG A 12 1.75 -11.69 21.38
CA ARG A 12 2.77 -11.39 22.40
C ARG A 12 3.28 -9.94 22.39
N ARG A 13 2.87 -9.10 21.43
CA ARG A 13 3.33 -7.70 21.38
C ARG A 13 2.62 -6.86 22.43
N LYS A 14 3.41 -6.14 23.24
CA LYS A 14 2.95 -5.11 24.15
C LYS A 14 3.38 -3.76 23.57
N TYR A 15 2.43 -3.00 23.04
CA TYR A 15 2.71 -1.69 22.48
C TYR A 15 2.97 -0.69 23.61
N VAL A 16 4.04 0.08 23.48
CA VAL A 16 4.23 1.27 24.32
C VAL A 16 3.50 2.42 23.61
N TYR A 17 2.43 2.90 24.21
CA TYR A 17 1.58 3.93 23.61
C TYR A 17 2.06 5.34 24.00
N ASP A 18 3.27 5.72 23.59
CA ASP A 18 3.90 7.00 23.97
C ASP A 18 3.08 8.24 23.56
N TYR A 19 2.19 8.10 22.57
CA TYR A 19 1.28 9.16 22.17
C TYR A 19 0.05 9.29 23.09
N ILE A 20 -0.29 8.31 23.94
CA ILE A 20 -1.44 8.42 24.86
C ILE A 20 -1.15 9.42 26.00
N SER A 21 0.10 9.65 26.36
CA SER A 21 0.49 10.63 27.38
C SER A 21 0.44 12.08 26.88
N ASN A 22 0.61 12.30 25.56
CA ASN A 22 0.71 13.65 24.95
C ASN A 22 -0.41 13.98 23.94
N SER A 23 -1.26 13.04 23.53
CA SER A 23 -2.36 13.30 22.59
C SER A 23 -3.66 13.67 23.28
N VAL A 24 -4.48 14.47 22.60
CA VAL A 24 -5.84 14.80 23.04
C VAL A 24 -6.63 13.51 23.14
N ALA A 25 -6.83 13.02 24.36
CA ALA A 25 -7.56 11.78 24.66
C ALA A 25 -8.96 11.76 24.00
N LYS A 26 -9.52 12.94 23.75
CA LYS A 26 -10.82 13.16 23.14
C LYS A 26 -10.65 13.69 21.71
N TRP A 27 -11.07 12.91 20.73
CA TRP A 27 -11.19 13.38 19.34
C TRP A 27 -12.57 14.02 19.16
N GLU A 28 -12.57 15.35 18.99
CA GLU A 28 -13.76 16.17 18.73
C GLU A 28 -13.61 16.78 17.33
N PRO A 29 -14.08 16.08 16.28
CA PRO A 29 -14.02 16.60 14.92
C PRO A 29 -14.94 17.82 14.79
N ASN A 30 -14.50 18.81 14.03
CA ASN A 30 -15.30 20.00 13.71
C ASN A 30 -16.48 19.66 12.80
N GLU A 31 -16.32 18.63 11.96
CA GLU A 31 -17.33 18.20 10.98
C GLU A 31 -17.55 16.69 11.04
N GLU A 32 -18.79 16.27 10.82
CA GLU A 32 -19.16 14.86 10.76
C GLU A 32 -19.18 14.37 9.32
N TRP A 33 -18.56 13.21 9.09
CA TRP A 33 -18.63 12.51 7.82
C TRP A 33 -19.91 11.69 7.74
N ILE A 34 -20.85 12.14 6.91
CA ILE A 34 -22.14 11.51 6.71
C ILE A 34 -22.21 10.96 5.28
N LEU A 35 -22.45 9.66 5.13
CA LEU A 35 -22.66 9.00 3.84
C LEU A 35 -24.08 8.42 3.79
N ASP A 36 -24.92 8.91 2.87
CA ASP A 36 -26.30 8.46 2.69
C ASP A 36 -27.11 8.41 3.99
N GLY A 37 -26.95 9.44 4.83
CA GLY A 37 -27.62 9.53 6.14
C GLY A 37 -26.97 8.70 7.26
N LEU A 38 -25.90 7.96 6.98
CA LEU A 38 -25.11 7.26 8.00
C LEU A 38 -24.00 8.16 8.52
N ASN A 39 -24.00 8.43 9.82
CA ASN A 39 -22.92 9.16 10.47
C ASN A 39 -21.73 8.23 10.70
N ILE A 40 -20.77 8.27 9.77
CA ILE A 40 -19.56 7.44 9.76
C ILE A 40 -18.61 7.88 10.87
N THR A 41 -18.45 9.19 11.08
CA THR A 41 -17.62 9.77 12.14
C THR A 41 -17.99 9.21 13.52
N MET A 42 -19.26 9.17 13.86
CA MET A 42 -19.73 8.61 15.14
C MET A 42 -19.36 7.12 15.29
N ALA A 43 -19.47 6.32 14.22
CA ALA A 43 -19.08 4.92 14.25
C ALA A 43 -17.57 4.76 14.49
N LEU A 44 -16.75 5.55 13.80
CA LEU A 44 -15.29 5.56 13.95
C LEU A 44 -14.84 6.07 15.33
N GLN A 45 -15.50 7.10 15.87
CA GLN A 45 -15.28 7.57 17.24
C GLN A 45 -15.56 6.45 18.25
N LYS A 46 -16.67 5.72 18.10
CA LYS A 46 -16.98 4.55 18.94
C LYS A 46 -15.90 3.46 18.83
N PHE A 47 -15.39 3.21 17.62
CA PHE A 47 -14.31 2.25 17.40
C PHE A 47 -13.02 2.68 18.12
N ARG A 48 -12.55 3.92 17.88
CA ARG A 48 -11.36 4.50 18.49
C ARG A 48 -11.45 4.58 20.01
N ASN A 49 -12.59 5.02 20.56
CA ASN A 49 -12.77 5.13 22.01
C ASN A 49 -12.64 3.77 22.69
N ARG A 50 -13.14 2.69 22.06
CA ARG A 50 -12.91 1.32 22.56
C ARG A 50 -11.43 0.95 22.50
N SER A 51 -10.74 1.24 21.40
CA SER A 51 -9.29 1.00 21.28
C SER A 51 -8.51 1.75 22.36
N PHE A 52 -8.88 3.00 22.63
CA PHE A 52 -8.26 3.84 23.65
C PHE A 52 -8.50 3.32 25.08
N SER A 53 -9.73 2.89 25.40
CA SER A 53 -10.04 2.25 26.68
C SER A 53 -9.26 0.95 26.89
N MET A 54 -9.10 0.14 25.83
CA MET A 54 -8.28 -1.08 25.88
C MET A 54 -6.79 -0.74 26.08
N ALA A 55 -6.26 0.25 25.37
CA ALA A 55 -4.88 0.71 25.52
C ALA A 55 -4.59 1.21 26.95
N LYS A 56 -5.52 1.97 27.55
CA LYS A 56 -5.42 2.44 28.95
C LYS A 56 -5.39 1.31 29.97
N ARG A 57 -5.98 0.16 29.64
CA ARG A 57 -5.94 -1.06 30.46
C ARG A 57 -4.74 -1.95 30.14
N ASP A 58 -3.81 -1.46 29.32
CA ASP A 58 -2.60 -2.17 28.91
C ASP A 58 -2.92 -3.50 28.20
N GLU A 59 -4.05 -3.54 27.48
CA GLU A 59 -4.45 -4.69 26.68
C GLU A 59 -3.72 -4.73 25.33
N ASN A 60 -3.50 -5.95 24.83
CA ASN A 60 -2.98 -6.14 23.49
C ASN A 60 -4.03 -5.72 22.45
N LEU A 61 -3.69 -4.72 21.66
CA LEU A 61 -4.49 -4.26 20.53
C LEU A 61 -4.16 -5.04 19.26
N SER A 62 -5.13 -5.13 18.36
CA SER A 62 -4.84 -5.48 16.97
C SER A 62 -4.27 -4.26 16.24
N ASP A 63 -3.59 -4.49 15.12
CA ASP A 63 -2.98 -3.40 14.35
C ASP A 63 -3.99 -2.32 13.90
N ASN A 64 -5.18 -2.71 13.43
CA ASN A 64 -6.26 -1.75 13.11
C ASN A 64 -6.66 -0.89 14.32
N ARG A 65 -6.60 -1.45 15.53
CA ARG A 65 -6.87 -0.69 16.76
C ARG A 65 -5.72 0.24 17.08
N VAL A 66 -4.47 -0.17 16.89
CA VAL A 66 -3.29 0.68 17.06
C VAL A 66 -3.35 1.86 16.08
N LEU A 67 -3.62 1.61 14.78
CA LEU A 67 -3.82 2.64 13.77
C LEU A 67 -4.95 3.61 14.13
N SER A 68 -6.07 3.11 14.67
CA SER A 68 -7.19 3.97 15.07
C SER A 68 -6.86 4.98 16.16
N LEU A 69 -5.83 4.71 16.98
CA LEU A 69 -5.37 5.67 17.98
C LEU A 69 -4.69 6.89 17.34
N SER A 70 -4.12 6.72 16.15
CA SER A 70 -3.61 7.77 15.27
C SER A 70 -4.67 8.25 14.26
N ASN A 71 -5.95 7.96 14.50
CA ASN A 71 -7.08 8.35 13.63
C ASN A 71 -7.02 7.75 12.21
N ILE A 72 -6.27 6.67 12.02
CA ILE A 72 -6.20 5.92 10.77
C ILE A 72 -7.20 4.77 10.85
N PHE A 73 -8.13 4.72 9.91
CA PHE A 73 -9.22 3.75 9.87
C PHE A 73 -9.13 2.93 8.58
N VAL A 74 -9.03 1.62 8.75
CA VAL A 74 -8.69 0.69 7.68
C VAL A 74 -9.95 0.11 7.06
N ILE A 75 -10.01 0.12 5.73
CA ILE A 75 -11.05 -0.51 4.93
C ILE A 75 -10.40 -1.53 4.00
N THR A 76 -10.97 -2.73 3.97
CA THR A 76 -10.52 -3.83 3.10
C THR A 76 -11.73 -4.44 2.42
N SER A 77 -11.54 -5.31 1.42
CA SER A 77 -12.64 -6.07 0.78
C SER A 77 -13.47 -6.89 1.77
N ASP A 78 -12.82 -7.43 2.80
CA ASP A 78 -13.47 -8.18 3.87
C ASP A 78 -13.80 -7.27 5.05
N GLN A 79 -15.09 -7.12 5.39
CA GLN A 79 -15.51 -6.33 6.55
C GLN A 79 -14.84 -6.82 7.85
N ALA A 80 -14.60 -8.12 8.00
CA ALA A 80 -14.02 -8.69 9.22
C ALA A 80 -12.57 -8.20 9.48
N ARG A 81 -11.88 -7.80 8.41
CA ARG A 81 -10.53 -7.22 8.46
C ARG A 81 -10.50 -5.69 8.51
N SER A 82 -11.66 -5.04 8.45
CA SER A 82 -11.78 -3.57 8.50
C SER A 82 -11.97 -3.00 9.91
N SER A 83 -11.87 -1.68 10.05
CA SER A 83 -12.29 -0.94 11.26
C SER A 83 -13.79 -1.09 11.55
N PHE A 84 -14.58 -1.56 10.59
CA PHE A 84 -16.04 -1.75 10.71
C PHE A 84 -16.47 -3.19 11.05
N HIS A 85 -15.55 -4.09 11.40
CA HIS A 85 -15.84 -5.52 11.67
C HIS A 85 -16.90 -5.82 12.75
N ARG A 86 -17.30 -4.84 13.57
CA ARG A 86 -18.38 -4.98 14.59
C ARG A 86 -19.56 -4.05 14.38
N PHE A 87 -19.64 -3.40 13.23
CA PHE A 87 -20.73 -2.49 12.87
C PHE A 87 -21.64 -3.17 11.85
N SER A 88 -22.81 -2.57 11.61
CA SER A 88 -23.69 -3.04 10.55
C SER A 88 -22.95 -3.05 9.21
N PRO A 89 -23.06 -4.11 8.38
CA PRO A 89 -22.41 -4.20 7.06
C PRO A 89 -22.66 -2.97 6.18
N VAL A 90 -23.83 -2.34 6.32
CA VAL A 90 -24.21 -1.12 5.58
C VAL A 90 -23.15 -0.01 5.69
N TYR A 91 -22.48 0.16 6.84
CA TYR A 91 -21.40 1.16 6.95
C TYR A 91 -20.22 0.84 6.03
N HIS A 92 -19.81 -0.43 6.01
CA HIS A 92 -18.69 -0.90 5.20
C HIS A 92 -19.06 -0.86 3.71
N ASP A 93 -20.24 -1.35 3.34
CA ASP A 93 -20.74 -1.33 1.96
C ASP A 93 -20.82 0.09 1.40
N LYS A 94 -21.28 1.06 2.21
CA LYS A 94 -21.35 2.47 1.79
C LYS A 94 -19.98 3.09 1.59
N ILE A 95 -19.01 2.76 2.43
CA ILE A 95 -17.64 3.23 2.24
C ILE A 95 -17.02 2.60 1.00
N ILE A 96 -17.11 1.28 0.82
CA ILE A 96 -16.59 0.60 -0.39
C ILE A 96 -17.26 1.13 -1.66
N GLY A 97 -18.55 1.44 -1.63
CA GLY A 97 -19.27 2.03 -2.76
C GLY A 97 -18.78 3.43 -3.13
N ASN A 98 -18.36 4.24 -2.15
CA ASN A 98 -17.81 5.58 -2.39
C ASN A 98 -16.30 5.56 -2.67
N TYR A 99 -15.59 4.55 -2.19
CA TYR A 99 -14.14 4.38 -2.39
C TYR A 99 -13.83 2.96 -2.89
N PRO A 100 -14.05 2.70 -4.19
CA PRO A 100 -13.87 1.38 -4.76
C PRO A 100 -12.42 0.90 -4.63
N LEU A 101 -12.24 -0.38 -4.30
CA LEU A 101 -10.91 -0.98 -4.15
C LEU A 101 -10.14 -1.03 -5.47
N LYS A 102 -10.87 -1.12 -6.60
CA LYS A 102 -10.33 -1.10 -7.97
C LYS A 102 -10.45 0.26 -8.65
N THR A 103 -10.45 1.34 -7.86
CA THR A 103 -10.35 2.71 -8.39
C THR A 103 -9.09 2.84 -9.24
N LYS A 104 -9.23 3.35 -10.47
CA LYS A 104 -8.13 3.50 -11.45
C LYS A 104 -7.40 2.18 -11.78
N TRP A 105 -8.06 1.03 -11.60
CA TRP A 105 -7.52 -0.24 -12.03
C TRP A 105 -7.61 -0.38 -13.55
N GLU A 106 -6.47 -0.65 -14.17
CA GLU A 106 -6.36 -0.93 -15.59
C GLU A 106 -5.72 -2.31 -15.76
N ARG A 107 -6.23 -3.08 -16.72
CA ARG A 107 -5.59 -4.33 -17.09
C ARG A 107 -4.53 -4.07 -18.14
N LEU A 108 -3.44 -4.81 -18.07
CA LEU A 108 -2.45 -4.81 -19.13
C LEU A 108 -3.02 -5.40 -20.43
N PRO A 109 -2.52 -4.92 -21.58
CA PRO A 109 -2.79 -5.50 -22.89
C PRO A 109 -2.71 -7.02 -22.92
N LEU A 110 -3.56 -7.66 -23.73
CA LEU A 110 -3.54 -9.11 -23.87
C LEU A 110 -2.17 -9.60 -24.35
N LYS A 111 -1.57 -8.89 -25.31
CA LYS A 111 -0.24 -9.19 -25.85
C LYS A 111 0.86 -9.24 -24.78
N ALA A 112 0.84 -8.31 -23.81
CA ALA A 112 1.78 -8.34 -22.69
C ALA A 112 1.63 -9.60 -21.81
N ARG A 113 0.39 -10.09 -21.64
CA ARG A 113 0.11 -11.30 -20.86
C ARG A 113 0.59 -12.54 -21.61
N VAL A 114 0.28 -12.61 -22.91
CA VAL A 114 0.76 -13.68 -23.80
C VAL A 114 2.29 -13.78 -23.75
N TRP A 115 3.02 -12.66 -23.84
CA TRP A 115 4.49 -12.68 -23.68
C TRP A 115 4.96 -13.28 -22.34
N CYS A 116 4.28 -12.98 -21.25
CA CYS A 116 4.63 -13.51 -19.94
C CYS A 116 4.32 -15.00 -19.80
N ASP A 117 3.23 -15.46 -20.44
CA ASP A 117 2.82 -16.87 -20.45
C ASP A 117 3.73 -17.71 -21.37
N ASP A 118 4.03 -17.24 -22.58
CA ASP A 118 4.91 -17.92 -23.55
C ASP A 118 6.35 -18.04 -23.03
N THR A 119 6.79 -17.13 -22.16
CA THR A 119 8.12 -17.21 -21.54
C THR A 119 8.19 -18.35 -20.51
N ASP A 120 7.06 -18.75 -19.92
CA ASP A 120 7.00 -19.88 -18.98
C ASP A 120 6.85 -21.23 -19.72
N ASP A 121 6.26 -21.25 -20.92
CA ASP A 121 6.08 -22.44 -21.75
C ASP A 121 7.22 -22.58 -22.80
N GLU A 122 8.35 -23.21 -22.43
CA GLU A 122 9.49 -23.48 -23.34
C GLU A 122 9.17 -24.38 -24.57
N ASN A 123 7.91 -24.75 -24.80
CA ASN A 123 7.49 -25.63 -25.88
C ASN A 123 6.15 -25.17 -26.47
N GLU A 124 6.14 -24.45 -27.59
CA GLU A 124 5.22 -24.67 -28.71
C GLU A 124 5.46 -23.63 -29.82
N ASP A 125 5.77 -24.11 -31.03
CA ASP A 125 5.68 -23.33 -32.27
C ASP A 125 4.22 -22.87 -32.45
N LYS A 126 3.92 -21.60 -32.14
CA LYS A 126 2.62 -20.98 -32.41
C LYS A 126 2.77 -19.92 -33.48
N ASP A 127 2.01 -20.11 -34.55
CA ASP A 127 1.89 -19.19 -35.67
C ASP A 127 1.23 -17.89 -35.20
N ASP A 128 1.95 -16.77 -35.28
CA ASP A 128 1.48 -15.44 -34.89
C ASP A 128 0.41 -14.91 -35.87
N ASP A 129 -0.85 -14.89 -35.45
CA ASP A 129 -1.90 -14.13 -36.11
C ASP A 129 -1.76 -12.64 -35.72
N GLU A 130 -1.27 -11.82 -36.66
CA GLU A 130 -1.13 -10.36 -36.51
C GLU A 130 -2.50 -9.66 -36.44
N GLU A 131 -2.91 -9.22 -35.24
CA GLU A 131 -4.00 -8.24 -35.10
C GLU A 131 -3.46 -6.79 -35.21
N ASN A 132 -4.15 -5.98 -36.04
CA ASN A 132 -3.86 -4.56 -36.26
C ASN A 132 -4.34 -3.72 -35.05
N ASP A 133 -3.41 -3.00 -34.41
CA ASP A 133 -3.66 -2.21 -33.20
C ASP A 133 -3.53 -0.69 -33.43
N ASP A 134 -4.43 0.08 -32.81
CA ASP A 134 -4.59 1.54 -32.89
C ASP A 134 -3.66 2.21 -31.86
N GLY A 135 -2.38 2.29 -32.24
CA GLY A 135 -1.25 2.61 -31.38
C GLY A 135 -1.17 4.07 -30.91
N SER A 136 -1.27 4.26 -29.58
CA SER A 136 -0.41 5.24 -28.90
C SER A 136 -0.25 4.98 -27.40
N SER A 137 -1.28 4.52 -26.67
CA SER A 137 -1.15 4.20 -25.23
C SER A 137 -0.75 2.76 -24.97
N GLU A 138 -1.23 1.83 -25.80
CA GLU A 138 -0.93 0.40 -25.71
C GLU A 138 0.57 0.13 -25.90
N ASP A 139 1.17 0.77 -26.90
CA ASP A 139 2.60 0.69 -27.19
C ASP A 139 3.49 1.08 -26.00
N SER A 140 3.08 2.09 -25.22
CA SER A 140 3.84 2.52 -24.06
C SER A 140 3.82 1.47 -22.95
N LEU A 141 2.69 0.78 -22.73
CA LEU A 141 2.60 -0.27 -21.71
C LEU A 141 3.34 -1.53 -22.14
N LEU A 142 3.22 -1.91 -23.42
CA LEU A 142 3.97 -3.02 -24.00
C LEU A 142 5.48 -2.79 -23.86
N LEU A 143 5.96 -1.57 -24.10
CA LEU A 143 7.37 -1.21 -23.92
C LEU A 143 7.84 -1.36 -22.47
N VAL A 144 7.03 -0.94 -21.49
CA VAL A 144 7.36 -1.10 -20.07
C VAL A 144 7.45 -2.58 -19.70
N VAL A 145 6.49 -3.41 -20.15
CA VAL A 145 6.50 -4.86 -19.91
C VAL A 145 7.74 -5.49 -20.55
N ALA A 146 8.03 -5.19 -21.81
CA ALA A 146 9.21 -5.72 -22.51
C ALA A 146 10.51 -5.34 -21.78
N THR A 147 10.60 -4.12 -21.26
CA THR A 147 11.78 -3.64 -20.50
C THR A 147 11.92 -4.38 -19.17
N ILE A 148 10.80 -4.63 -18.46
CA ILE A 148 10.79 -5.44 -17.24
C ILE A 148 11.24 -6.86 -17.54
N LEU A 149 10.68 -7.50 -18.57
CA LEU A 149 11.05 -8.86 -18.97
C LEU A 149 12.54 -8.95 -19.32
N GLY A 150 13.06 -7.99 -20.11
CA GLY A 150 14.49 -7.91 -20.41
C GLY A 150 15.36 -7.77 -19.16
N SER A 151 14.95 -6.93 -18.20
CA SER A 151 15.66 -6.76 -16.93
C SER A 151 15.62 -8.02 -16.06
N LEU A 152 14.50 -8.76 -16.10
CA LEU A 152 14.33 -10.00 -15.35
C LEU A 152 15.28 -11.11 -15.84
N VAL A 153 15.69 -11.13 -17.12
CA VAL A 153 16.67 -12.11 -17.63
C VAL A 153 17.98 -12.06 -16.83
N GLU A 154 18.51 -10.86 -16.57
CA GLU A 154 19.74 -10.68 -15.79
C GLU A 154 19.55 -11.07 -14.31
N ILE A 155 18.39 -10.72 -13.74
CA ILE A 155 18.02 -11.09 -12.38
C ILE A 155 17.89 -12.61 -12.24
N PHE A 156 17.31 -13.29 -13.24
CA PHE A 156 17.14 -14.73 -13.26
C PHE A 156 18.47 -15.48 -13.41
N ALA A 157 19.40 -14.96 -14.22
CA ALA A 157 20.75 -15.53 -14.33
C ALA A 157 21.51 -15.52 -13.00
N SER A 158 21.14 -14.64 -12.07
CA SER A 158 21.74 -14.53 -10.73
C SER A 158 20.75 -14.89 -9.60
N TRP A 159 19.65 -15.56 -9.92
CA TRP A 159 18.56 -15.81 -8.96
C TRP A 159 19.02 -16.64 -7.77
N THR A 160 18.69 -16.17 -6.57
CA THR A 160 18.94 -16.91 -5.33
C THR A 160 17.62 -17.26 -4.65
N ALA A 161 17.33 -18.56 -4.51
CA ALA A 161 16.09 -19.02 -3.89
C ALA A 161 15.97 -18.65 -2.40
N ASN A 162 17.11 -18.49 -1.72
CA ASN A 162 17.19 -18.20 -0.28
C ASN A 162 17.78 -16.81 -0.03
N CYS A 163 17.12 -15.77 -0.52
CA CYS A 163 17.50 -14.38 -0.25
C CYS A 163 17.24 -14.03 1.23
N THR A 164 18.27 -14.13 2.07
CA THR A 164 18.19 -13.79 3.50
C THR A 164 18.55 -12.33 3.78
N LEU A 165 19.28 -11.67 2.88
CA LEU A 165 19.58 -10.25 2.96
C LEU A 165 18.41 -9.44 2.39
N GLU A 166 18.05 -8.38 3.10
CA GLU A 166 16.90 -7.55 2.75
C GLU A 166 17.11 -6.78 1.43
N SER A 167 18.29 -6.19 1.25
CA SER A 167 18.67 -5.52 0.01
C SER A 167 18.71 -6.45 -1.20
N SER A 168 19.20 -7.69 -1.04
CA SER A 168 19.18 -8.69 -2.11
C SER A 168 17.74 -9.10 -2.44
N PHE A 169 16.90 -9.28 -1.42
CA PHE A 169 15.49 -9.62 -1.62
C PHE A 169 14.75 -8.50 -2.37
N GLN A 170 14.92 -7.24 -1.95
CA GLN A 170 14.30 -6.10 -2.60
C GLN A 170 14.69 -6.00 -4.08
N LYS A 171 16.01 -6.07 -4.37
CA LYS A 171 16.54 -6.00 -5.74
C LYS A 171 16.01 -7.11 -6.64
N GLN A 172 15.97 -8.34 -6.12
CA GLN A 172 15.57 -9.50 -6.89
C GLN A 172 14.05 -9.54 -7.15
N HIS A 173 13.23 -9.09 -6.19
CA HIS A 173 11.78 -9.34 -6.23
C HIS A 173 10.91 -8.10 -6.48
N LEU A 174 11.43 -6.88 -6.27
CA LEU A 174 10.61 -5.67 -6.24
C LEU A 174 11.19 -4.50 -7.03
N THR A 175 12.49 -4.22 -6.90
CA THR A 175 13.11 -3.00 -7.43
C THR A 175 12.88 -2.81 -8.93
N VAL A 176 13.01 -3.88 -9.73
CA VAL A 176 12.77 -3.84 -11.18
C VAL A 176 11.36 -3.32 -11.52
N PHE A 177 10.36 -3.70 -10.74
CA PHE A 177 9.00 -3.24 -10.95
C PHE A 177 8.80 -1.79 -10.52
N LEU A 178 9.38 -1.40 -9.38
CA LEU A 178 9.30 -0.02 -8.90
C LEU A 178 9.95 0.96 -9.88
N ASP A 179 11.15 0.62 -10.38
CA ASP A 179 11.88 1.43 -11.34
C ASP A 179 11.11 1.60 -12.64
N HIS A 180 10.64 0.51 -13.24
CA HIS A 180 9.98 0.58 -14.54
C HIS A 180 8.54 1.10 -14.46
N VAL A 181 7.82 0.89 -13.35
CA VAL A 181 6.47 1.43 -13.21
C VAL A 181 6.51 2.90 -12.82
N PHE A 182 7.30 3.31 -11.83
CA PHE A 182 7.27 4.69 -11.34
C PHE A 182 8.27 5.60 -12.07
N ASN A 183 9.51 5.18 -12.26
CA ASN A 183 10.60 6.04 -12.77
C ASN A 183 10.60 6.22 -14.30
N SER A 184 9.80 5.44 -15.05
CA SER A 184 9.76 5.45 -16.51
C SER A 184 9.22 6.73 -17.15
N ASN A 185 8.52 7.60 -16.40
CA ASN A 185 7.97 8.85 -16.90
C ASN A 185 8.11 9.98 -15.87
N GLN A 186 8.22 11.24 -16.33
CA GLN A 186 8.28 12.41 -15.47
C GLN A 186 7.08 12.41 -14.50
N GLY A 187 7.37 12.31 -13.20
CA GLY A 187 6.36 12.17 -12.18
C GLY A 187 7.00 11.70 -10.88
N ILE A 188 6.62 10.50 -10.44
CA ILE A 188 7.03 9.96 -9.14
C ILE A 188 8.35 9.23 -9.29
N LYS A 189 9.36 9.67 -8.54
CA LYS A 189 10.67 9.02 -8.46
C LYS A 189 10.74 8.18 -7.20
N VAL A 190 10.90 6.87 -7.35
CA VAL A 190 11.08 5.91 -6.25
C VAL A 190 12.57 5.65 -6.04
N ARG A 191 13.01 5.73 -4.79
CA ARG A 191 14.41 5.48 -4.40
C ARG A 191 14.52 4.68 -3.11
N GLU A 192 15.64 3.96 -2.96
CA GLU A 192 16.03 3.31 -1.71
C GLU A 192 16.38 4.36 -0.66
N GLY A 193 15.69 4.32 0.48
CA GLY A 193 16.04 5.10 1.67
C GLY A 193 16.06 6.63 1.55
N GLU A 194 16.06 7.26 2.74
CA GLU A 194 16.02 8.70 2.99
C GLU A 194 14.72 9.41 2.56
N THR A 195 13.79 9.51 3.52
CA THR A 195 12.61 10.36 3.40
C THR A 195 13.02 11.83 3.33
N HIS A 196 12.23 12.68 2.65
CA HIS A 196 12.41 14.13 2.73
C HIS A 196 11.70 14.73 3.97
N LEU A 197 11.35 13.90 4.96
CA LEU A 197 10.76 14.30 6.25
C LEU A 197 11.88 14.86 7.15
N ILE A 198 12.49 15.97 6.75
CA ILE A 198 13.61 16.60 7.49
C ILE A 198 13.11 17.33 8.74
N ASP A 199 11.85 17.79 8.73
CA ASP A 199 11.27 18.64 9.78
C ASP A 199 10.92 17.90 11.08
N ASN A 200 10.95 16.57 11.06
CA ASN A 200 10.90 15.72 12.24
C ASN A 200 11.81 14.54 11.94
N PRO A 201 12.86 14.27 12.73
CA PRO A 201 13.53 12.98 12.70
C PRO A 201 12.57 11.93 13.26
N SER A 202 11.46 11.66 12.56
CA SER A 202 10.63 10.51 12.85
C SER A 202 11.50 9.30 12.52
N SER A 203 11.63 8.39 13.49
CA SER A 203 12.39 7.15 13.38
C SER A 203 11.77 6.16 12.38
N LEU A 204 10.85 6.62 11.52
CA LEU A 204 10.07 5.84 10.58
C LEU A 204 10.64 6.14 9.19
N MET A 205 11.65 5.36 8.82
CA MET A 205 12.20 5.34 7.48
C MET A 205 11.67 4.11 6.77
N ALA A 206 10.86 4.31 5.75
CA ALA A 206 10.47 3.26 4.82
C ALA A 206 11.69 2.79 4.01
N ASP A 207 11.62 1.57 3.48
CA ASP A 207 12.69 1.00 2.68
C ASP A 207 12.81 1.68 1.31
N TYR A 208 11.66 2.00 0.68
CA TYR A 208 11.61 2.92 -0.46
C TYR A 208 10.65 4.07 -0.22
N ILE A 209 10.99 5.21 -0.81
CA ILE A 209 10.13 6.40 -0.87
C ILE A 209 9.94 6.80 -2.33
N GLY A 210 8.69 6.98 -2.73
CA GLY A 210 8.33 7.63 -3.99
C GLY A 210 7.98 9.10 -3.75
N SER A 211 8.71 9.99 -4.42
CA SER A 211 8.53 11.43 -4.28
C SER A 211 8.25 12.09 -5.63
N TYR A 212 7.52 13.20 -5.61
CA TYR A 212 7.29 14.07 -6.74
C TYR A 212 7.93 15.43 -6.49
N THR A 213 8.69 15.94 -7.46
CA THR A 213 9.24 17.30 -7.42
C THR A 213 8.41 18.20 -8.32
N SER A 214 7.78 19.22 -7.74
CA SER A 214 6.97 20.18 -8.48
C SER A 214 7.81 21.09 -9.37
N THR A 215 7.13 21.87 -10.22
CA THR A 215 7.76 22.92 -11.04
C THR A 215 8.42 24.03 -10.22
N THR A 216 8.12 24.13 -8.92
CA THR A 216 8.74 25.07 -7.99
C THR A 216 9.91 24.46 -7.23
N ASP A 217 10.40 23.29 -7.65
CA ASP A 217 11.48 22.53 -7.00
C ASP A 217 11.15 22.08 -5.57
N GLU A 218 9.86 22.03 -5.22
CA GLU A 218 9.41 21.48 -3.96
C GLU A 218 9.15 19.98 -4.10
N THR A 219 9.72 19.18 -3.20
CA THR A 219 9.58 17.72 -3.24
C THR A 219 8.60 17.22 -2.20
N PHE A 220 7.66 16.40 -2.65
CA PHE A 220 6.60 15.81 -1.84
C PHE A 220 6.75 14.28 -1.84
N ASP A 221 6.75 13.68 -0.66
CA ASP A 221 6.73 12.23 -0.50
C ASP A 221 5.27 11.74 -0.65
N LEU A 222 5.06 10.77 -1.53
CA LEU A 222 3.73 10.30 -1.94
C LEU A 222 3.54 8.78 -1.78
N LEU A 223 4.62 8.01 -1.79
CA LEU A 223 4.60 6.56 -1.69
C LEU A 223 5.58 6.10 -0.60
N ALA A 224 5.10 5.25 0.31
CA ALA A 224 5.92 4.51 1.26
C ALA A 224 5.96 3.02 0.88
N VAL A 225 7.14 2.40 0.89
CA VAL A 225 7.30 0.96 0.64
C VAL A 225 8.08 0.34 1.79
N GLU A 226 7.49 -0.64 2.45
CA GLU A 226 8.14 -1.44 3.48
C GLU A 226 8.24 -2.88 3.03
N VAL A 227 9.44 -3.46 3.14
CA VAL A 227 9.78 -4.80 2.67
C VAL A 227 10.36 -5.61 3.82
N LYS A 228 9.85 -6.83 4.00
CA LYS A 228 10.34 -7.78 4.98
C LYS A 228 10.56 -9.13 4.29
N PRO A 229 11.81 -9.60 4.16
CA PRO A 229 12.11 -10.86 3.51
C PRO A 229 11.45 -12.06 4.22
N PRO A 230 11.31 -13.21 3.53
CA PRO A 230 10.80 -14.44 4.13
C PRO A 230 11.58 -14.79 5.40
N GLN A 231 10.87 -15.39 6.38
CA GLN A 231 11.44 -15.86 7.65
C GLN A 231 11.99 -14.78 8.59
N LYS A 232 12.11 -13.52 8.15
CA LYS A 232 12.31 -12.37 9.03
C LYS A 232 10.97 -11.90 9.56
N SER A 233 10.42 -12.65 10.52
CA SER A 233 9.26 -12.14 11.27
C SER A 233 9.71 -11.00 12.18
N SER A 234 9.00 -9.87 12.15
CA SER A 234 9.17 -8.74 13.06
C SER A 234 8.77 -9.06 14.52
N ASN A 235 8.87 -10.32 14.97
CA ASN A 235 8.42 -10.78 16.29
C ASN A 235 9.07 -10.02 17.47
N HIS A 236 10.20 -9.35 17.23
CA HIS A 236 10.89 -8.52 18.23
C HIS A 236 10.56 -7.01 18.14
N GLN A 237 9.89 -6.57 17.07
CA GLN A 237 9.48 -5.17 16.95
C GLN A 237 8.21 -4.90 17.76
N LEU A 238 8.20 -3.76 18.45
CA LEU A 238 7.07 -3.29 19.25
C LEU A 238 5.86 -2.91 18.38
N GLN A 239 6.10 -2.50 17.14
CA GLN A 239 5.11 -2.08 16.16
C GLN A 239 5.21 -2.97 14.91
N SER A 240 4.07 -3.32 14.29
CA SER A 240 4.10 -4.04 13.01
C SER A 240 4.44 -3.11 11.84
N ASP A 241 5.04 -3.69 10.81
CA ASP A 241 5.35 -3.00 9.55
C ASP A 241 4.08 -2.45 8.89
N TYR A 242 2.95 -3.14 9.03
CA TYR A 242 1.64 -2.65 8.62
C TYR A 242 1.22 -1.34 9.33
N VAL A 243 1.42 -1.25 10.66
CA VAL A 243 1.13 0.00 11.39
C VAL A 243 2.15 1.09 11.01
N LYS A 244 3.41 0.71 10.76
CA LYS A 244 4.47 1.64 10.33
C LYS A 244 4.09 2.33 9.01
N VAL A 245 3.78 1.57 7.96
CA VAL A 245 3.35 2.10 6.66
C VAL A 245 2.13 3.03 6.80
N GLY A 246 1.13 2.65 7.60
CA GLY A 246 -0.03 3.51 7.84
C GLY A 246 0.32 4.86 8.47
N LYS A 247 1.24 4.90 9.43
CA LYS A 247 1.69 6.15 10.05
C LYS A 247 2.55 6.99 9.11
N GLU A 248 3.43 6.38 8.33
CA GLU A 248 4.24 7.07 7.33
C GLU A 248 3.36 7.74 6.27
N MET A 249 2.38 7.02 5.72
CA MET A 249 1.40 7.59 4.79
C MET A 249 0.62 8.76 5.41
N LYS A 250 0.27 8.67 6.71
CA LYS A 250 -0.39 9.77 7.43
C LYS A 250 0.53 10.99 7.54
N GLU A 251 1.80 10.81 7.92
CA GLU A 251 2.77 11.92 7.99
C GLU A 251 2.94 12.62 6.63
N MET A 252 2.95 11.84 5.54
CA MET A 252 2.95 12.37 4.17
C MET A 252 1.69 13.20 3.88
N VAL A 253 0.49 12.69 4.21
CA VAL A 253 -0.79 13.43 4.06
C VAL A 253 -0.78 14.73 4.88
N ASP A 254 -0.36 14.68 6.14
CA ASP A 254 -0.30 15.85 7.00
C ASP A 254 0.58 16.95 6.40
N ARG A 255 1.73 16.58 5.80
CA ARG A 255 2.61 17.53 5.12
C ARG A 255 1.99 18.12 3.86
N LEU A 256 1.36 17.29 3.03
CA LEU A 256 0.64 17.76 1.84
C LEU A 256 -0.45 18.76 2.20
N VAL A 257 -1.27 18.45 3.22
CA VAL A 257 -2.29 19.36 3.75
C VAL A 257 -1.66 20.66 4.28
N LYS A 258 -0.56 20.58 5.05
CA LYS A 258 0.17 21.75 5.56
C LYS A 258 0.71 22.63 4.42
N LYS A 259 1.03 22.04 3.27
CA LYS A 259 1.48 22.72 2.05
C LYS A 259 0.32 23.23 1.19
N GLY A 260 -0.92 23.03 1.62
CA GLY A 260 -2.11 23.54 0.94
C GLY A 260 -2.60 22.66 -0.21
N ILE A 261 -2.11 21.43 -0.34
CA ILE A 261 -2.63 20.47 -1.32
C ILE A 261 -4.02 20.04 -0.86
N SER A 262 -5.02 20.21 -1.71
CA SER A 262 -6.40 19.83 -1.45
C SER A 262 -6.62 18.34 -1.71
N ASN A 263 -7.29 17.65 -0.78
CA ASN A 263 -7.64 16.23 -0.89
C ASN A 263 -6.44 15.30 -1.24
N PRO A 264 -5.29 15.43 -0.56
CA PRO A 264 -4.12 14.65 -0.91
C PRO A 264 -4.33 13.16 -0.62
N ILE A 265 -3.86 12.33 -1.56
CA ILE A 265 -3.81 10.88 -1.43
C ILE A 265 -2.35 10.44 -1.46
N THR A 266 -1.97 9.62 -0.49
CA THR A 266 -0.67 8.93 -0.45
C THR A 266 -0.90 7.43 -0.58
N CYS A 267 0.13 6.70 -0.98
CA CYS A 267 0.05 5.25 -1.15
C CYS A 267 1.10 4.52 -0.34
N GLY A 268 0.81 3.24 -0.08
CA GLY A 268 1.66 2.35 0.70
C GLY A 268 1.76 1.00 0.02
N ILE A 269 2.96 0.43 0.03
CA ILE A 269 3.21 -0.96 -0.36
C ILE A 269 3.82 -1.65 0.86
N LEU A 270 3.23 -2.77 1.25
CA LEU A 270 3.80 -3.65 2.28
C LEU A 270 4.11 -5.00 1.63
N VAL A 271 5.37 -5.40 1.70
CA VAL A 271 5.84 -6.71 1.23
C VAL A 271 6.25 -7.54 2.45
N GLU A 272 5.52 -8.62 2.72
CA GLU A 272 5.84 -9.59 3.77
C GLU A 272 6.14 -10.95 3.15
N GLY A 273 7.42 -11.32 3.12
CA GLY A 273 7.88 -12.43 2.30
C GLY A 273 7.59 -12.15 0.83
N TYR A 274 6.85 -13.04 0.17
CA TYR A 274 6.46 -12.87 -1.23
C TYR A 274 5.08 -12.23 -1.40
N GLU A 275 4.37 -11.90 -0.32
CA GLU A 275 3.05 -11.28 -0.40
C GLU A 275 3.21 -9.76 -0.45
N MET A 276 2.75 -9.13 -1.53
CA MET A 276 2.66 -7.68 -1.69
C MET A 276 1.23 -7.23 -1.46
N ARG A 277 1.03 -6.24 -0.59
CA ARG A 277 -0.24 -5.54 -0.39
C ARG A 277 -0.11 -4.07 -0.73
N THR A 278 -1.16 -3.51 -1.28
CA THR A 278 -1.20 -2.13 -1.76
C THR A 278 -2.29 -1.34 -1.04
N TYR A 279 -1.97 -0.11 -0.68
CA TYR A 279 -2.81 0.77 0.11
C TYR A 279 -2.85 2.19 -0.46
N SER A 280 -3.96 2.89 -0.24
CA SER A 280 -4.02 4.34 -0.27
C SER A 280 -4.44 4.89 1.09
N LEU A 281 -4.10 6.15 1.35
CA LEU A 281 -4.52 6.88 2.54
C LEU A 281 -4.84 8.33 2.18
N GLN A 282 -5.98 8.81 2.67
CA GLN A 282 -6.41 10.19 2.47
C GLN A 282 -7.19 10.71 3.69
N LEU A 283 -7.22 12.03 3.88
CA LEU A 283 -8.03 12.69 4.91
C LEU A 283 -9.43 13.01 4.35
N VAL A 284 -10.44 12.22 4.71
CA VAL A 284 -11.82 12.36 4.15
C VAL A 284 -12.73 13.28 4.96
N ALA A 285 -12.37 13.54 6.21
CA ALA A 285 -13.03 14.46 7.12
C ALA A 285 -12.08 14.80 8.27
N ASP A 286 -12.44 15.76 9.12
CA ASP A 286 -11.59 16.20 10.23
C ASP A 286 -11.21 15.04 11.17
N GLY A 287 -9.92 14.70 11.18
CA GLY A 287 -9.39 13.56 11.95
C GLY A 287 -9.86 12.19 11.46
N VAL A 288 -10.27 12.04 10.20
CA VAL A 288 -10.61 10.75 9.58
C VAL A 288 -9.63 10.44 8.45
N TYR A 289 -8.55 9.72 8.76
CA TYR A 289 -7.62 9.21 7.76
C TYR A 289 -8.13 7.84 7.31
N LEU A 290 -8.64 7.76 6.09
CA LEU A 290 -9.18 6.53 5.52
C LEU A 290 -8.07 5.80 4.78
N MET A 291 -7.65 4.65 5.31
CA MET A 291 -6.66 3.78 4.68
C MET A 291 -7.38 2.62 3.98
N ILE A 292 -7.20 2.48 2.68
CA ILE A 292 -7.92 1.48 1.85
C ILE A 292 -6.92 0.45 1.34
N GLU A 293 -7.18 -0.83 1.57
CA GLU A 293 -6.44 -1.95 0.96
C GLU A 293 -6.99 -2.24 -0.44
N HIS A 294 -6.23 -1.95 -1.49
CA HIS A 294 -6.65 -2.14 -2.88
C HIS A 294 -6.58 -3.60 -3.33
N GLY A 295 -5.63 -4.36 -2.79
CA GLY A 295 -5.46 -5.77 -3.10
C GLY A 295 -4.16 -6.35 -2.57
N PHE A 296 -4.01 -7.64 -2.81
CA PHE A 296 -2.78 -8.38 -2.56
C PHE A 296 -2.41 -9.19 -3.81
N ILE A 297 -1.12 -9.41 -4.00
CA ILE A 297 -0.56 -10.23 -5.07
C ILE A 297 0.72 -10.90 -4.56
N GLU A 298 1.09 -12.04 -5.13
CA GLU A 298 2.39 -12.65 -4.85
C GLU A 298 3.46 -12.12 -5.80
N LEU A 299 4.64 -11.79 -5.26
CA LEU A 299 5.85 -11.50 -6.03
C LEU A 299 6.43 -12.80 -6.61
N LEU A 300 7.27 -12.64 -7.63
CA LEU A 300 7.96 -13.77 -8.28
C LEU A 300 8.78 -14.57 -7.27
N ARG A 301 8.46 -15.85 -7.09
CA ARG A 301 9.20 -16.75 -6.17
C ARG A 301 10.35 -17.46 -6.87
N TYR A 302 10.18 -17.70 -8.16
CA TYR A 302 11.12 -18.41 -9.03
C TYR A 302 11.11 -17.77 -10.42
N PRO A 303 12.15 -18.00 -11.24
CA PRO A 303 12.15 -17.56 -12.64
C PRO A 303 10.95 -18.07 -13.44
N GLN A 304 10.47 -19.29 -13.18
CA GLN A 304 9.30 -19.90 -13.86
C GLN A 304 7.94 -19.35 -13.40
N SER A 305 7.92 -18.13 -12.88
CA SER A 305 6.70 -17.47 -12.43
C SER A 305 6.47 -16.18 -13.20
N VAL A 306 7.03 -16.06 -14.42
CA VAL A 306 6.98 -14.83 -15.21
C VAL A 306 5.54 -14.44 -15.52
N CYS A 307 4.61 -15.40 -15.64
CA CYS A 307 3.17 -15.18 -15.73
C CYS A 307 2.58 -14.31 -14.59
N GLY A 308 3.30 -14.14 -13.47
CA GLY A 308 2.93 -13.24 -12.37
C GLY A 308 3.22 -11.75 -12.63
N VAL A 309 4.09 -11.44 -13.60
CA VAL A 309 4.51 -10.05 -13.93
C VAL A 309 3.31 -9.15 -14.20
N PRO A 310 2.29 -9.53 -15.01
CA PRO A 310 1.16 -8.68 -15.27
C PRO A 310 0.40 -8.30 -14.00
N GLY A 311 0.19 -9.25 -13.10
CA GLY A 311 -0.52 -9.01 -11.84
C GLY A 311 0.22 -8.03 -10.92
N ILE A 312 1.55 -8.13 -10.83
CA ILE A 312 2.38 -7.20 -10.05
C ILE A 312 2.28 -5.79 -10.65
N MET A 313 2.44 -5.68 -11.97
CA MET A 313 2.39 -4.41 -12.68
C MET A 313 1.05 -3.71 -12.54
N GLU A 314 -0.07 -4.42 -12.70
CA GLU A 314 -1.41 -3.82 -12.59
C GLU A 314 -1.67 -3.21 -11.20
N HIS A 315 -1.18 -3.85 -10.13
CA HIS A 315 -1.27 -3.29 -8.78
C HIS A 315 -0.41 -2.02 -8.62
N LEU A 316 0.82 -2.00 -9.15
CA LEU A 316 1.68 -0.83 -9.06
C LEU A 316 1.18 0.32 -9.95
N MET A 317 0.68 0.01 -11.15
CA MET A 317 0.06 0.97 -12.05
C MET A 317 -1.19 1.59 -11.43
N GLN A 318 -2.02 0.79 -10.74
CA GLN A 318 -3.15 1.33 -9.98
C GLN A 318 -2.70 2.39 -8.97
N LEU A 319 -1.66 2.11 -8.18
CA LEU A 319 -1.12 3.07 -7.23
C LEU A 319 -0.57 4.31 -7.93
N LYS A 320 0.17 4.15 -9.02
CA LYS A 320 0.67 5.28 -9.83
C LYS A 320 -0.49 6.18 -10.30
N SER A 321 -1.55 5.60 -10.84
CA SER A 321 -2.73 6.33 -11.30
C SER A 321 -3.50 7.02 -10.17
N ILE A 322 -3.51 6.44 -8.96
CA ILE A 322 -4.08 7.09 -7.77
C ILE A 322 -3.22 8.29 -7.37
N LEU A 323 -1.90 8.13 -7.28
CA LEU A 323 -0.99 9.20 -6.87
C LEU A 323 -0.96 10.37 -7.86
N SER A 324 -1.17 10.11 -9.16
CA SER A 324 -1.32 11.16 -10.17
C SER A 324 -2.55 12.06 -9.97
N THR A 325 -3.47 11.73 -9.06
CA THR A 325 -4.58 12.64 -8.70
C THR A 325 -4.21 13.66 -7.62
N THR A 326 -3.11 13.43 -6.91
CA THR A 326 -2.58 14.33 -5.87
C THR A 326 -1.67 15.41 -6.45
N ILE A 327 -1.03 15.11 -7.58
CA ILE A 327 -0.07 15.95 -8.31
C ILE A 327 -0.80 16.82 -9.32
#